data_AF-A0A2I0PFN3-F1
#
_entry.id   AF-A0A2I0PFN3-F1
#
_cell.length_a   1.000
_cell.length_b   1.000
_cell.length_c   1.000
_cell.angle_alpha   90.00
_cell.angle_beta   90.00
_cell.angle_gamma   90.00
#
_symmetry.space_group_name_H-M   'P 1'
#
loop_
_entity.id
_entity.type
_entity.pdbx_description
1 polymer ?
#
loop_
_entity_poly.entity_id
_entity_poly.type
_entity_poly.pdbx_seq_one_letter_code
_entity_poly.pdbx_strand_id
1 'polypeptide(L)'
;MDSENVQPVATVTGLYRGKFGGLEPLTVRTPLTREEVRRNPIFYELYLHAEQGDENLIIDVIYDRMSPMRLQDLYRGTDIPRGVRFWPDWFNIPPYAEMRDVDGRRVYPRAPGIHTIQIRTGRRKFAQMGRVRDFSPANGGYISPVFEIRIAEDGDV
;
A
#
# COMPACT_ATOMS: atom_id res chain seq x y z
N MET A 1 18.82 26.92 -9.23
CA MET A 1 19.37 25.56 -9.20
C MET A 1 18.18 24.66 -9.36
N ASP A 2 18.03 24.16 -10.58
CA ASP A 2 16.90 23.32 -10.98
C ASP A 2 16.88 22.09 -10.10
N SER A 3 15.74 21.85 -9.46
CA SER A 3 15.44 20.57 -8.84
C SER A 3 15.63 19.52 -9.93
N GLU A 4 16.73 18.76 -9.88
CA GLU A 4 16.91 17.60 -10.74
C GLU A 4 15.59 16.82 -10.74
N ASN A 5 15.07 16.56 -11.93
CA ASN A 5 13.79 15.86 -12.12
C ASN A 5 14.03 14.38 -11.79
N VAL A 6 14.28 14.10 -10.51
CA VAL A 6 14.55 12.75 -9.99
C VAL A 6 13.28 11.96 -10.23
N GLN A 7 13.34 11.02 -11.17
CA GLN A 7 12.21 10.12 -11.42
C GLN A 7 11.90 9.30 -10.16
N PRO A 8 10.65 8.82 -10.01
CA PRO A 8 10.33 7.83 -9.00
C PRO A 8 11.26 6.62 -9.07
N VAL A 9 11.56 6.01 -7.92
CA VAL A 9 12.28 4.72 -7.90
C VAL A 9 11.37 3.55 -8.30
N ALA A 10 10.09 3.66 -7.94
CA ALA A 10 9.05 2.72 -8.28
C ALA A 10 7.72 3.46 -8.34
N THR A 11 6.86 3.09 -9.29
CA THR A 11 5.46 3.52 -9.31
C THR A 11 4.54 2.34 -9.03
N VAL A 12 3.39 2.63 -8.44
CA VAL A 12 2.35 1.61 -8.18
C VAL A 12 1.26 1.77 -9.21
N THR A 13 1.05 0.74 -10.02
CA THR A 13 0.15 0.79 -11.17
C THR A 13 -1.21 0.14 -10.90
N GLY A 14 -1.30 -0.73 -9.88
CA GLY A 14 -2.55 -1.39 -9.54
C GLY A 14 -2.50 -2.25 -8.29
N LEU A 15 -3.69 -2.63 -7.84
CA LEU A 15 -3.91 -3.58 -6.75
C LEU A 15 -4.48 -4.87 -7.31
N TYR A 16 -4.04 -5.99 -6.76
CA TYR A 16 -4.42 -7.31 -7.22
C TYR A 16 -4.73 -8.24 -6.04
N ARG A 17 -5.60 -9.22 -6.28
CA ARG A 17 -5.87 -10.35 -5.37
C ARG A 17 -5.29 -11.63 -5.93
N GLY A 18 -4.84 -12.51 -5.04
CA GLY A 18 -4.44 -13.87 -5.41
C GLY A 18 -5.64 -14.79 -5.60
N LYS A 19 -5.65 -15.54 -6.71
CA LYS A 19 -6.58 -16.64 -7.00
C LYS A 19 -5.79 -17.87 -7.42
N PHE A 20 -6.46 -19.03 -7.48
CA PHE A 20 -5.85 -20.30 -7.90
C PHE A 20 -5.17 -20.22 -9.29
N GLY A 21 -5.66 -19.36 -10.18
CA GLY A 21 -5.11 -19.17 -11.53
C GLY A 21 -4.16 -17.98 -11.71
N GLY A 22 -3.81 -17.25 -10.64
CA GLY A 22 -2.93 -16.08 -10.73
C GLY A 22 -3.50 -14.84 -10.05
N LEU A 23 -3.06 -13.67 -10.51
CA LEU A 23 -3.46 -12.36 -9.96
C LEU A 23 -4.62 -11.76 -10.75
N GLU A 24 -5.65 -11.31 -10.04
CA GLU A 24 -6.78 -10.59 -10.62
C GLU A 24 -6.80 -9.14 -10.14
N PRO A 25 -7.12 -8.16 -11.00
CA PRO A 25 -7.29 -6.78 -10.58
C PRO A 25 -8.33 -6.63 -9.48
N LEU A 26 -7.94 -5.94 -8.41
CA LEU A 26 -8.80 -5.65 -7.28
C LEU A 26 -9.39 -4.25 -7.43
N THR A 27 -10.72 -4.18 -7.52
CA THR A 27 -11.49 -2.94 -7.71
C THR A 27 -12.78 -3.00 -6.90
N VAL A 28 -13.52 -1.88 -6.82
CA VAL A 28 -14.87 -1.85 -6.23
C VAL A 28 -15.84 -2.83 -6.89
N ARG A 29 -15.65 -3.14 -8.18
CA ARG A 29 -16.50 -4.08 -8.94
C ARG A 29 -16.17 -5.54 -8.68
N THR A 30 -15.00 -5.81 -8.11
CA THR A 30 -14.49 -7.15 -7.81
C THR A 30 -14.22 -7.27 -6.31
N PRO A 31 -15.28 -7.26 -5.47
CA PRO A 31 -15.11 -7.19 -4.03
C PRO A 31 -14.34 -8.38 -3.48
N LEU A 32 -13.55 -8.15 -2.42
CA LEU A 32 -12.94 -9.20 -1.62
C LEU A 32 -13.98 -9.80 -0.70
N THR A 33 -14.02 -11.12 -0.65
CA THR A 33 -14.76 -11.84 0.40
C THR A 33 -14.06 -11.67 1.75
N ARG A 34 -14.82 -11.84 2.84
CA ARG A 34 -14.25 -11.85 4.20
C ARG A 34 -13.15 -12.90 4.36
N GLU A 35 -13.27 -14.02 3.65
CA GLU A 35 -12.27 -15.08 3.72
C GLU A 35 -10.96 -14.70 3.02
N GLU A 36 -11.04 -14.06 1.84
CA GLU A 36 -9.86 -13.53 1.16
C GLU A 36 -9.14 -12.49 2.02
N VAL A 37 -9.89 -11.58 2.65
CA VAL A 37 -9.33 -10.56 3.55
C VAL A 37 -8.62 -11.16 4.76
N ARG A 38 -9.07 -12.34 5.23
CA ARG A 38 -8.45 -13.05 6.37
C ARG A 38 -7.23 -13.86 5.98
N ARG A 39 -7.22 -14.45 4.79
CA ARG A 39 -6.27 -15.51 4.40
C ARG A 39 -5.28 -15.12 3.33
N ASN A 40 -5.51 -14.04 2.59
CA ASN A 40 -4.70 -13.69 1.43
C ASN A 40 -4.15 -12.26 1.56
N PRO A 41 -2.89 -12.02 1.18
CA PRO A 41 -2.40 -10.66 1.00
C PRO A 41 -3.07 -10.02 -0.23
N ILE A 42 -3.04 -8.69 -0.27
CA ILE A 42 -3.22 -7.96 -1.53
C ILE A 42 -1.86 -7.76 -2.18
N PHE A 43 -1.84 -7.63 -3.50
CA PHE A 43 -0.61 -7.48 -4.25
C PHE A 43 -0.55 -6.09 -4.88
N TYR A 44 0.57 -5.39 -4.70
CA TYR A 44 0.86 -4.14 -5.38
C TYR A 44 1.64 -4.44 -6.66
N GLU A 45 1.14 -3.97 -7.79
CA GLU A 45 1.95 -3.97 -9.00
C GLU A 45 2.91 -2.79 -8.96
N LEU A 46 4.20 -3.12 -8.99
CA LEU A 46 5.32 -2.19 -8.96
C LEU A 46 5.94 -2.12 -10.35
N TYR A 47 6.03 -0.91 -10.88
CA TYR A 47 6.87 -0.59 -12.02
C TYR A 47 8.16 0.08 -11.52
N LEU A 48 9.26 -0.67 -11.56
CA LEU A 48 10.58 -0.20 -11.12
C LEU A 48 11.26 0.60 -12.23
N HIS A 49 11.80 1.78 -11.89
CA HIS A 49 12.56 2.56 -12.85
C HIS A 49 13.98 1.98 -13.02
N ALA A 50 14.31 1.58 -14.25
CA ALA A 50 15.53 0.81 -14.57
C ALA A 50 16.84 1.50 -14.13
N GLU A 51 16.90 2.82 -14.17
CA GLU A 51 18.10 3.61 -13.84
C GLU A 51 18.32 3.79 -12.33
N GLN A 52 17.35 3.42 -11.50
CA GLN A 52 17.39 3.58 -10.04
C GLN A 52 17.44 2.25 -9.29
N GLY A 53 17.66 1.17 -10.03
CA GLY A 53 17.40 -0.22 -9.65
C GLY A 53 18.31 -0.85 -8.61
N ASP A 54 19.20 -0.08 -7.98
CA ASP A 54 20.17 -0.60 -7.01
C ASP A 54 19.82 -0.32 -5.55
N GLU A 55 18.89 0.60 -5.32
CA GLU A 55 18.53 1.04 -3.98
C GLU A 55 17.38 0.20 -3.42
N ASN A 56 17.49 -0.13 -2.13
CA ASN A 56 16.40 -0.75 -1.40
C ASN A 56 15.15 0.15 -1.44
N LEU A 57 13.95 -0.43 -1.47
CA LEU A 57 12.69 0.32 -1.51
C LEU A 57 12.08 0.47 -0.12
N ILE A 58 11.57 1.66 0.18
CA ILE A 58 10.59 1.86 1.26
C ILE A 58 9.19 2.02 0.67
N ILE A 59 8.21 1.38 1.30
CA ILE A 59 6.80 1.52 0.97
C ILE A 59 6.02 1.90 2.23
N ASP A 60 5.10 2.85 2.07
CA ASP A 60 4.07 3.17 3.06
C ASP A 60 2.68 3.02 2.44
N VAL A 61 1.77 2.35 3.17
CA VAL A 61 0.38 2.15 2.75
C VAL A 61 -0.52 3.00 3.63
N ILE A 62 -1.30 3.84 2.98
CA ILE A 62 -2.30 4.71 3.58
C ILE A 62 -3.66 4.07 3.29
N TYR A 63 -4.34 3.61 4.33
CA TYR A 63 -5.64 2.96 4.24
C TYR A 63 -6.72 3.78 4.92
N ASP A 64 -7.88 3.95 4.28
CA ASP A 64 -9.03 4.70 4.82
C ASP A 64 -10.37 4.01 4.45
N ARG A 65 -11.34 4.07 5.36
CA ARG A 65 -12.74 3.65 5.17
C ARG A 65 -13.62 4.89 5.40
N MET A 66 -13.54 5.85 4.49
CA MET A 66 -14.23 7.15 4.49
C MET A 66 -13.96 8.07 5.70
N SER A 67 -13.05 9.02 5.48
CA SER A 67 -12.93 10.38 6.06
C SER A 67 -12.40 10.53 7.50
N PRO A 68 -11.32 11.30 7.70
CA PRO A 68 -10.06 11.28 7.00
C PRO A 68 -8.95 11.01 8.03
N MET A 69 -8.37 9.81 8.11
CA MET A 69 -6.99 9.75 8.58
C MET A 69 -6.20 8.62 7.95
N ARG A 70 -5.03 9.05 7.49
CA ARG A 70 -3.89 8.21 7.14
C ARG A 70 -3.59 7.35 8.37
N LEU A 71 -3.77 6.04 8.26
CA LEU A 71 -3.13 5.12 9.20
C LEU A 71 -1.63 5.33 9.04
N GLN A 72 -1.05 6.16 9.90
CA GLN A 72 0.36 6.46 9.90
C GLN A 72 1.07 5.18 10.35
N ASP A 73 1.95 4.67 9.49
CA ASP A 73 2.86 3.57 9.75
C ASP A 73 2.23 2.16 9.92
N LEU A 74 1.41 1.73 8.95
CA LEU A 74 1.20 0.30 8.73
C LEU A 74 2.38 -0.30 7.95
N TYR A 75 3.40 -0.68 8.74
CA TYR A 75 4.60 -1.45 8.44
C TYR A 75 5.84 -0.76 7.88
N ARG A 76 6.96 -1.22 8.45
CA ARG A 76 8.36 -0.84 8.24
C ARG A 76 8.78 -1.26 6.84
N GLY A 77 9.39 -0.33 6.10
CA GLY A 77 9.90 -0.56 4.75
C GLY A 77 10.62 -1.90 4.65
N THR A 78 9.96 -2.86 4.04
CA THR A 78 10.61 -4.09 3.62
C THR A 78 11.44 -3.72 2.41
N ASP A 79 12.75 -3.99 2.49
CA ASP A 79 13.62 -3.87 1.34
C ASP A 79 13.10 -4.86 0.28
N ILE A 80 12.42 -4.33 -0.76
CA ILE A 80 11.89 -5.17 -1.84
C ILE A 80 13.04 -5.54 -2.78
N PRO A 81 13.26 -6.84 -3.04
CA PRO A 81 14.27 -7.29 -3.98
C PRO A 81 14.05 -6.73 -5.39
N ARG A 82 15.13 -6.58 -6.14
CA ARG A 82 15.07 -6.14 -7.54
C ARG A 82 14.20 -7.08 -8.39
N GLY A 83 13.52 -6.52 -9.38
CA GLY A 83 12.73 -7.27 -10.34
C GLY A 83 11.39 -7.80 -9.82
N VAL A 84 11.01 -7.47 -8.58
CA VAL A 84 9.70 -7.84 -8.04
C VAL A 84 8.63 -6.92 -8.62
N ARG A 85 7.84 -7.45 -9.54
CA ARG A 85 6.68 -6.76 -10.14
C ARG A 85 5.46 -6.77 -9.23
N PHE A 86 5.25 -7.83 -8.46
CA PHE A 86 4.09 -7.95 -7.57
C PHE A 86 4.55 -8.18 -6.15
N TRP A 87 4.34 -7.18 -5.28
CA TRP A 87 4.70 -7.28 -3.89
C TRP A 87 3.47 -7.69 -3.06
N PRO A 88 3.50 -8.84 -2.36
CA PRO A 88 2.44 -9.21 -1.44
C PRO A 88 2.53 -8.33 -0.20
N ASP A 89 1.43 -7.72 0.16
CA ASP A 89 1.33 -6.98 1.41
C ASP A 89 0.09 -7.39 2.18
N TRP A 90 0.30 -7.57 3.48
CA TRP A 90 -0.76 -7.82 4.43
C TRP A 90 -0.95 -6.55 5.22
N PHE A 91 -2.19 -6.07 5.30
CA PHE A 91 -2.55 -5.10 6.31
C PHE A 91 -2.19 -5.69 7.68
N ASN A 92 -1.08 -5.24 8.26
CA ASN A 92 -0.72 -5.58 9.62
C ASN A 92 -1.52 -4.72 10.58
N ILE A 93 -2.81 -5.01 10.56
CA ILE A 93 -3.87 -4.41 11.33
C ILE A 93 -3.42 -4.32 12.80
N PRO A 94 -3.35 -3.11 13.38
CA PRO A 94 -3.01 -2.94 14.79
C PRO A 94 -3.95 -3.74 15.70
N PRO A 95 -3.73 -3.81 17.01
CA PRO A 95 -4.78 -4.27 17.91
C PRO A 95 -6.06 -3.46 17.71
N TYR A 96 -7.23 -4.11 17.68
CA TYR A 96 -8.52 -3.42 17.47
C TYR A 96 -8.77 -2.28 18.46
N ALA A 97 -8.19 -2.36 19.66
CA ALA A 97 -8.25 -1.32 20.69
C ALA A 97 -7.59 0.01 20.27
N GLU A 98 -6.62 -0.05 19.36
CA GLU A 98 -5.82 1.08 18.86
C GLU A 98 -6.38 1.67 17.57
N MET A 99 -7.40 1.03 16.98
CA MET A 99 -7.98 1.49 15.72
C MET A 99 -9.10 2.48 15.95
N ARG A 100 -8.74 3.76 15.96
CA ARG A 100 -9.69 4.85 16.05
C ARG A 100 -9.53 5.80 14.87
N ASP A 101 -10.65 6.33 14.36
CA ASP A 101 -10.64 7.45 13.42
C ASP A 101 -10.30 8.77 14.15
N VAL A 102 -10.25 9.88 13.39
CA VAL A 102 -10.04 11.24 13.91
C VAL A 102 -11.04 11.64 15.00
N ASP A 103 -12.24 11.09 14.93
CA ASP A 103 -13.34 11.37 15.85
C ASP A 103 -13.30 10.43 17.07
N GLY A 104 -12.29 9.56 17.16
CA GLY A 104 -12.09 8.59 18.24
C GLY A 104 -12.97 7.34 18.13
N ARG A 105 -13.71 7.15 17.03
CA ARG A 105 -14.59 6.00 16.81
C ARG A 105 -13.78 4.80 16.38
N ARG A 106 -14.19 3.62 16.85
CA ARG A 106 -13.51 2.37 16.47
C ARG A 106 -13.81 2.03 15.02
N VAL A 107 -12.76 1.95 14.20
CA VAL A 107 -12.86 1.52 12.80
C VAL A 107 -12.17 0.17 12.64
N TYR A 108 -12.83 -0.77 11.97
CA TYR A 108 -12.21 -2.07 11.67
C TYR A 108 -11.76 -2.10 10.20
N PRO A 109 -10.44 -2.18 9.92
CA PRO A 109 -9.88 -2.17 8.56
C PRO A 109 -10.27 -3.38 7.70
N ARG A 110 -10.98 -4.38 8.25
CA ARG A 110 -11.50 -5.53 7.46
C ARG A 110 -13.02 -5.56 7.43
N ALA A 111 -13.67 -4.48 7.85
CA ALA A 111 -15.12 -4.41 7.78
C ALA A 111 -15.59 -4.33 6.33
N PRO A 112 -16.79 -4.84 6.02
CA PRO A 112 -17.40 -4.67 4.69
C PRO A 112 -17.51 -3.21 4.25
N GLY A 113 -17.56 -2.97 2.95
CA GLY A 113 -17.72 -1.63 2.36
C GLY A 113 -16.54 -1.20 1.49
N ILE A 114 -16.56 0.06 1.08
CA ILE A 114 -15.52 0.65 0.24
C ILE A 114 -14.36 1.14 1.11
N HIS A 115 -13.15 0.84 0.66
CA HIS A 115 -11.91 1.27 1.27
C HIS A 115 -11.02 1.92 0.22
N THR A 116 -10.33 2.96 0.64
CA THR A 116 -9.38 3.71 -0.17
C THR A 116 -7.96 3.36 0.27
N ILE A 117 -7.07 3.19 -0.70
CA ILE A 117 -5.68 2.83 -0.49
C ILE A 117 -4.82 3.78 -1.30
N GLN A 118 -3.83 4.40 -0.67
CA GLN A 118 -2.80 5.17 -1.34
C GLN A 118 -1.43 4.67 -0.89
N ILE A 119 -0.52 4.51 -1.83
CA ILE A 119 0.78 3.91 -1.56
C ILE A 119 1.87 4.93 -1.88
N ARG A 120 2.84 5.06 -0.97
CA ARG A 120 4.03 5.86 -1.19
C ARG A 120 5.23 4.96 -1.34
N THR A 121 6.07 5.25 -2.31
CA THR A 121 7.33 4.56 -2.55
C THR A 121 8.48 5.56 -2.45
N GLY A 122 9.66 5.10 -2.08
CA GLY A 122 10.86 5.92 -2.01
C GLY A 122 12.10 5.06 -1.86
N ARG A 123 13.27 5.68 -1.97
CA ARG A 123 14.55 4.98 -1.80
C ARG A 123 14.89 4.80 -0.32
N ARG A 124 15.47 3.66 0.02
CA ARG A 124 16.06 3.39 1.33
C ARG A 124 17.58 3.58 1.22
N LYS A 125 18.05 4.77 1.59
CA LYS A 125 19.49 5.02 1.68
C LYS A 125 20.06 4.31 2.91
N PHE A 126 21.23 3.70 2.76
CA PHE A 126 21.92 3.02 3.87
C PHE A 126 22.15 3.97 5.07
N ALA A 127 22.46 5.25 4.80
CA ALA A 127 22.60 6.31 5.80
C ALA A 127 21.29 6.70 6.53
N GLN A 128 20.14 6.23 6.06
CA GLN A 128 18.80 6.45 6.65
C GLN A 128 18.28 5.20 7.38
N MET A 129 19.06 4.12 7.50
CA MET A 129 18.68 2.97 8.33
C MET A 129 18.50 3.42 9.78
N GLY A 130 17.28 3.27 10.31
CA GLY A 130 16.89 3.70 11.65
C GLY A 130 16.40 5.16 11.77
N ARG A 131 16.34 5.93 10.68
CA ARG A 131 15.81 7.31 10.64
C ARG A 131 14.40 7.38 10.05
N VAL A 132 13.77 8.55 10.19
CA VAL A 132 12.48 8.89 9.56
C VAL A 132 12.55 8.60 8.05
N ARG A 133 11.51 7.96 7.51
CA ARG A 133 11.40 7.62 6.09
C ARG A 133 11.21 8.88 5.25
N ASP A 134 11.87 8.93 4.11
CA ASP A 134 11.83 10.07 3.19
C ASP A 134 11.20 9.67 1.85
N PHE A 135 9.97 10.14 1.63
CA PHE A 135 9.20 9.94 0.40
C PHE A 135 9.21 11.19 -0.49
N SER A 136 10.15 12.12 -0.29
CA SER A 136 10.25 13.32 -1.12
C SER A 136 10.67 12.96 -2.56
N PRO A 137 10.30 13.78 -3.56
CA PRO A 137 10.79 13.60 -4.92
C PRO A 137 12.32 13.55 -5.01
N ALA A 138 13.02 14.33 -4.18
CA ALA A 138 14.48 14.33 -4.09
C ALA A 138 15.08 12.97 -3.66
N ASN A 139 14.27 12.10 -3.05
CA ASN A 139 14.64 10.74 -2.67
C ASN A 139 13.99 9.67 -3.59
N GLY A 140 13.62 10.05 -4.82
CA GLY A 140 12.92 9.17 -5.76
C GLY A 140 11.51 8.81 -5.29
N GLY A 141 10.92 9.67 -4.47
CA GLY A 141 9.62 9.45 -3.87
C GLY A 141 8.47 9.51 -4.88
N TYR A 142 7.47 8.65 -4.70
CA TYR A 142 6.24 8.65 -5.46
C TYR A 142 5.03 8.39 -4.56
N ILE A 143 3.89 8.95 -4.95
CA ILE A 143 2.60 8.76 -4.30
C ILE A 143 1.63 8.26 -5.37
N SER A 144 1.02 7.10 -5.16
CA SER A 144 0.06 6.53 -6.08
C SER A 144 -1.23 7.36 -6.16
N PRO A 145 -2.02 7.19 -7.23
CA PRO A 145 -3.44 7.49 -7.18
C PRO A 145 -4.10 6.78 -5.98
N VAL A 146 -5.25 7.29 -5.57
CA VAL A 146 -6.10 6.58 -4.60
C VAL A 146 -6.76 5.42 -5.33
N PHE A 147 -6.52 4.21 -4.83
CA PHE A 147 -7.21 3.00 -5.27
C PHE A 147 -8.42 2.76 -4.39
N GLU A 148 -9.53 2.35 -5.00
CA GLU A 148 -10.73 1.97 -4.29
C GLU A 148 -10.95 0.46 -4.41
N ILE A 149 -11.09 -0.20 -3.26
CA ILE A 149 -11.41 -1.61 -3.15
C ILE A 149 -12.71 -1.78 -2.35
N ARG A 150 -13.43 -2.87 -2.60
CA ARG A 150 -14.62 -3.21 -1.82
C ARG A 150 -14.39 -4.50 -1.06
N ILE A 151 -14.78 -4.54 0.20
CA ILE A 151 -14.95 -5.78 0.97
C ILE A 151 -16.45 -6.11 0.98
N ALA A 152 -16.79 -7.34 0.61
CA ALA A 152 -18.15 -7.83 0.50
C ALA A 152 -18.91 -7.76 1.85
N GLU A 153 -20.17 -7.36 1.78
CA GLU A 153 -21.17 -7.52 2.85
C GLU A 153 -21.66 -8.97 2.91
N ASP A 154 -22.31 -9.35 4.01
CA ASP A 154 -22.79 -10.72 4.22
C ASP A 154 -23.85 -11.16 3.19
N GLY A 155 -24.47 -10.22 2.46
CA GLY A 155 -25.44 -10.48 1.39
C GLY A 155 -24.90 -10.33 -0.03
N ASP A 156 -23.61 -10.05 -0.21
CA ASP A 156 -22.98 -9.83 -1.53
C ASP A 156 -22.55 -11.13 -2.24
N VAL A 157 -22.67 -12.30 -1.60
CA VAL A 157 -22.15 -13.60 -2.08
C VAL A 157 -23.24 -14.66 -2.14
#